data_AF-B1MNB2-F1
#
_entry.id   AF-B1MNB2-F1
#
_cell.length_a   1.000
_cell.length_b   1.000
_cell.length_c   1.000
_cell.angle_alpha   90.00
_cell.angle_beta   90.00
_cell.angle_gamma   90.00
#
_symmetry.space_group_name_H-M   'P 1'
#
loop_
_entity.id
_entity.type
_entity.pdbx_description
1 polymer ?
#
loop_
_entity_poly.entity_id
_entity_poly.type
_entity_poly.pdbx_seq_one_letter_code
_entity_poly.pdbx_strand_id
1 'polypeptide(L)'
;MPTGAKLSQARGDDRPLRTPPHVPIGALRLVADITLDELAVGIAEILTVKQGREATPPSRGTLSAIESGRRGASAELLSAIEEFFQLPAGTITTTYRPRPKARFAA
;
A
#
# COMPACT_ATOMS: atom_id res chain seq x y z
N MET A 1 30.93 42.25 2.39
CA MET A 1 30.14 42.06 3.63
C MET A 1 29.53 40.66 3.60
N PRO A 2 30.02 39.71 4.40
CA PRO A 2 29.44 38.36 4.49
C PRO A 2 28.36 38.36 5.57
N THR A 3 27.12 37.97 5.26
CA THR A 3 26.12 37.77 6.32
C THR A 3 25.22 36.58 6.01
N GLY A 4 25.47 35.48 6.74
CA GLY A 4 24.42 34.57 7.17
C GLY A 4 24.31 33.23 6.45
N ALA A 5 25.40 32.47 6.36
CA ALA A 5 25.25 31.01 6.29
C ALA A 5 24.55 30.56 7.58
N LYS A 6 23.27 30.17 7.48
CA LYS A 6 22.59 29.51 8.59
C LYS A 6 23.28 28.18 8.80
N LEU A 7 24.14 28.12 9.82
CA LEU A 7 24.58 26.89 10.45
C LEU A 7 23.30 26.13 10.81
N SER A 8 22.91 25.16 9.99
CA SER A 8 21.93 24.16 10.40
C SER A 8 22.58 23.48 11.60
N GLN A 9 22.06 23.77 12.80
CA GLN A 9 22.50 23.08 13.99
C GLN A 9 22.40 21.59 13.72
N ALA A 10 23.53 20.89 13.84
CA ALA A 10 23.53 19.44 13.83
C ALA A 10 22.55 19.01 14.93
N ARG A 11 21.42 18.43 14.52
CA ARG A 11 20.47 17.83 15.46
C ARG A 11 21.26 16.82 16.27
N GLY A 12 21.39 17.09 17.57
CA GLY A 12 22.09 16.22 18.49
C GLY A 12 21.49 14.82 18.43
N ASP A 13 22.37 13.82 18.36
CA ASP A 13 22.13 12.38 18.40
C ASP A 13 20.66 11.98 18.21
N ASP A 14 20.24 11.88 16.94
CA ASP A 14 18.91 11.43 16.58
C ASP A 14 18.64 10.11 17.31
N ARG A 15 17.64 10.15 18.21
CA ARG A 15 17.13 8.94 18.85
C ARG A 15 16.81 7.93 17.74
N PRO A 16 17.17 6.65 17.90
CA PRO A 16 16.91 5.65 16.87
C PRO A 16 15.42 5.67 16.51
N LEU A 17 15.15 5.76 15.20
CA LEU A 17 13.80 5.80 14.67
C LEU A 17 13.00 4.60 15.19
N ARG A 18 11.84 4.86 15.78
CA ARG A 18 10.89 3.81 16.18
C ARG A 18 9.96 3.52 15.02
N THR A 19 9.57 2.26 14.86
CA THR A 19 8.50 1.90 13.93
C THR A 19 7.23 2.63 14.32
N PRO A 20 6.58 3.36 13.39
CA PRO A 20 5.28 3.95 13.66
C PRO A 20 4.25 2.91 14.10
N PRO A 21 3.24 3.28 14.90
CA PRO A 21 2.09 2.41 15.14
C PRO A 21 1.43 2.07 13.80
N HIS A 22 1.10 0.80 13.60
CA HIS A 22 0.47 0.31 12.37
C HIS A 22 -1.02 0.08 12.60
N VAL A 23 -1.83 0.37 11.60
CA VAL A 23 -3.24 -0.02 11.53
C VAL A 23 -3.41 -1.09 10.46
N PRO A 24 -4.24 -2.13 10.69
CA PRO A 24 -4.55 -3.08 9.64
C PRO A 24 -5.33 -2.40 8.52
N ILE A 25 -5.10 -2.79 7.26
CA ILE A 25 -5.76 -2.18 6.11
C ILE A 25 -7.29 -2.31 6.15
N GLY A 26 -7.81 -3.37 6.80
CA GLY A 26 -9.25 -3.52 7.03
C GLY A 26 -9.84 -2.44 7.94
N ALA A 27 -9.06 -1.87 8.88
CA ALA A 27 -9.52 -0.74 9.68
C ALA A 27 -9.65 0.53 8.82
N LEU A 28 -8.71 0.77 7.90
CA LEU A 28 -8.80 1.88 6.94
C LEU A 28 -10.06 1.74 6.08
N ARG A 29 -10.33 0.53 5.57
CA ARG A 29 -11.55 0.25 4.80
C ARG A 29 -12.82 0.55 5.60
N LEU A 30 -12.89 0.12 6.85
CA LEU A 30 -14.04 0.35 7.72
C LEU A 30 -14.24 1.85 8.04
N VAL A 31 -13.16 2.59 8.27
CA VAL A 31 -13.23 4.05 8.49
C VAL A 31 -13.69 4.79 7.22
N ALA A 32 -13.33 4.28 6.04
CA ALA A 32 -13.78 4.80 4.76
C ALA A 32 -15.21 4.37 4.38
N ASP A 33 -15.88 3.54 5.20
CA ASP A 33 -17.20 2.95 4.93
C ASP A 33 -17.29 2.21 3.58
N ILE A 34 -16.20 1.53 3.21
CA ILE A 34 -16.09 0.78 1.94
C ILE A 34 -16.32 -0.71 2.19
N THR A 35 -17.08 -1.37 1.33
CA THR A 35 -17.23 -2.83 1.34
C THR A 35 -16.04 -3.53 0.67
N LEU A 36 -15.85 -4.82 0.97
CA LEU A 36 -14.81 -5.61 0.29
C LEU A 36 -15.09 -5.74 -1.22
N ASP A 37 -16.36 -5.72 -1.62
CA ASP A 37 -16.77 -5.88 -3.01
C ASP A 37 -16.49 -4.58 -3.80
N GLU A 38 -16.76 -3.41 -3.22
CA GLU A 38 -16.38 -2.11 -3.80
C GLU A 38 -14.86 -1.96 -3.92
N LEU A 39 -14.11 -2.37 -2.89
CA LEU A 39 -12.65 -2.38 -2.94
C LEU A 39 -12.14 -3.31 -4.07
N ALA A 40 -12.76 -4.47 -4.25
CA ALA A 40 -12.39 -5.40 -5.33
C ALA A 40 -12.62 -4.78 -6.71
N VAL A 41 -13.76 -4.12 -6.91
CA VAL A 41 -14.09 -3.43 -8.18
C VAL A 41 -13.10 -2.29 -8.44
N GLY A 42 -12.89 -1.40 -7.47
CA GLY A 42 -11.97 -0.27 -7.65
C GLY A 42 -10.52 -0.70 -7.90
N ILE A 43 -10.05 -1.77 -7.25
CA ILE A 43 -8.74 -2.36 -7.54
C ILE A 43 -8.68 -2.85 -8.99
N ALA A 44 -9.72 -3.51 -9.49
CA ALA A 44 -9.76 -3.99 -10.87
C ALA A 44 -9.68 -2.83 -11.85
N GLU A 45 -10.47 -1.77 -11.64
CA GLU A 45 -10.46 -0.56 -12.47
C GLU A 45 -9.09 0.09 -12.51
N ILE A 46 -8.45 0.29 -11.36
CA ILE A 46 -7.10 0.86 -11.25
C ILE A 46 -6.08 -0.01 -11.99
N LEU A 47 -6.13 -1.33 -11.81
CA LEU A 47 -5.20 -2.25 -12.48
C LEU A 47 -5.44 -2.31 -13.99
N THR A 48 -6.69 -2.22 -14.45
CA THR A 48 -7.03 -2.16 -15.87
C THR A 48 -6.41 -0.93 -16.52
N VAL A 49 -6.55 0.24 -15.90
CA VAL A 49 -5.96 1.49 -16.37
C VAL A 49 -4.42 1.40 -16.40
N LYS A 50 -3.80 0.88 -15.34
CA LYS A 50 -2.33 0.80 -15.25
C LYS A 50 -1.71 -0.22 -16.20
N GLN A 51 -2.40 -1.32 -16.48
CA GLN A 51 -1.87 -2.40 -17.33
C GLN A 51 -2.30 -2.28 -18.80
N GLY A 52 -3.26 -1.40 -19.11
CA GLY A 52 -3.82 -1.27 -20.47
C GLY A 52 -4.56 -2.53 -20.95
N ARG A 53 -4.99 -3.39 -20.03
CA ARG A 53 -5.74 -4.62 -20.30
C ARG A 53 -6.69 -4.91 -19.15
N GLU A 54 -7.80 -5.57 -19.45
CA GLU A 54 -8.80 -5.93 -18.44
C GLU A 54 -8.18 -6.76 -17.30
N ALA A 55 -8.27 -6.23 -16.08
CA ALA A 55 -7.82 -6.89 -14.88
C ALA A 55 -9.00 -7.55 -14.17
N THR A 56 -8.84 -8.83 -13.82
CA THR A 56 -9.87 -9.54 -13.04
C THR A 56 -9.87 -9.02 -11.59
N PRO A 57 -11.04 -8.65 -11.02
CA PRO A 57 -11.13 -8.24 -9.64
C PRO A 57 -10.66 -9.34 -8.67
N PRO A 58 -9.93 -9.00 -7.61
CA PRO A 58 -9.62 -9.96 -6.56
C PRO A 58 -10.92 -10.42 -5.88
N SER A 59 -11.03 -11.72 -5.59
CA SER A 59 -12.21 -12.21 -4.87
C SER A 59 -12.30 -11.62 -3.46
N ARG A 60 -13.53 -11.45 -2.96
CA ARG A 60 -13.78 -11.03 -1.57
C ARG A 60 -13.03 -11.85 -0.53
N GLY A 61 -12.94 -13.16 -0.74
CA GLY A 61 -12.16 -14.07 0.13
C GLY A 61 -10.65 -13.77 0.11
N THR A 62 -10.10 -13.40 -1.05
CA THR A 62 -8.71 -12.97 -1.19
C THR A 62 -8.45 -11.68 -0.40
N LEU A 63 -9.30 -10.67 -0.57
CA LEU A 63 -9.16 -9.41 0.17
C LEU A 63 -9.32 -9.62 1.68
N SER A 64 -10.29 -10.41 2.11
CA SER A 64 -10.45 -10.76 3.54
C SER A 64 -9.23 -11.49 4.11
N ALA A 65 -8.61 -12.39 3.35
CA ALA A 65 -7.39 -13.08 3.77
C ALA A 65 -6.19 -12.13 3.89
N ILE A 66 -6.13 -11.10 3.04
CA ILE A 66 -5.12 -10.03 3.13
C ILE A 66 -5.37 -9.15 4.35
N GLU A 67 -6.60 -8.67 4.55
CA GLU A 67 -6.98 -7.81 5.70
C GLU A 67 -6.72 -8.49 7.04
N SER A 68 -6.94 -9.80 7.12
CA SER A 68 -6.71 -10.61 8.33
C SER A 68 -5.29 -11.12 8.48
N GLY A 69 -4.38 -10.80 7.55
CA GLY A 69 -2.99 -11.25 7.59
C GLY A 69 -2.77 -12.75 7.30
N ARG A 70 -3.82 -13.50 6.92
CA ARG A 70 -3.73 -14.91 6.50
C ARG A 70 -3.00 -15.10 5.18
N ARG A 71 -2.88 -14.04 4.38
CA ARG A 71 -2.21 -14.06 3.08
C ARG A 71 -1.49 -12.74 2.81
N GLY A 72 -0.36 -12.80 2.12
CA GLY A 72 0.28 -11.62 1.54
C GLY A 72 -0.32 -11.17 0.20
N ALA A 73 -0.04 -9.94 -0.19
CA ALA A 73 -0.42 -9.33 -1.46
C ALA A 73 0.77 -9.21 -2.43
N SER A 74 0.49 -9.05 -3.72
CA SER A 74 1.50 -8.69 -4.72
C SER A 74 1.79 -7.18 -4.64
N ALA A 75 2.95 -6.76 -5.15
CA ALA A 75 3.31 -5.33 -5.19
C ALA A 75 2.29 -4.49 -5.99
N GLU A 76 1.75 -5.05 -7.08
CA GLU A 76 0.73 -4.41 -7.89
C GLU A 76 -0.59 -4.21 -7.13
N LEU A 77 -1.00 -5.22 -6.35
CA LEU A 77 -2.20 -5.15 -5.54
C LEU A 77 -2.04 -4.13 -4.40
N LEU A 78 -0.87 -4.09 -3.76
CA LEU A 78 -0.55 -3.07 -2.76
C LEU A 78 -0.60 -1.66 -3.36
N SER A 79 0.00 -1.47 -4.54
CA SER A 79 -0.05 -0.18 -5.25
C SER A 79 -1.47 0.22 -5.65
N ALA A 80 -2.31 -0.73 -6.05
CA ALA A 80 -3.71 -0.45 -6.36
C ALA A 80 -4.52 -0.06 -5.11
N ILE A 81 -4.25 -0.69 -3.96
CA ILE A 81 -4.87 -0.32 -2.67
C ILE A 81 -4.43 1.09 -2.24
N GLU A 82 -3.15 1.43 -2.39
CA GLU A 82 -2.65 2.78 -2.11
C GLU A 82 -3.40 3.81 -2.95
N GLU A 83 -3.52 3.57 -4.24
CA GLU A 83 -4.20 4.48 -5.17
C GLU A 83 -5.71 4.58 -4.88
N PHE A 84 -6.37 3.46 -4.56
CA PHE A 84 -7.79 3.44 -4.19
C PHE A 84 -8.08 4.31 -2.97
N PHE A 85 -7.23 4.24 -1.94
CA PHE A 85 -7.36 5.06 -0.73
C PHE A 85 -6.65 6.42 -0.85
N GLN A 86 -6.16 6.80 -2.03
CA GLN A 86 -5.42 8.04 -2.28
C GLN A 86 -4.21 8.23 -1.36
N LEU A 87 -3.56 7.13 -0.98
CA LEU A 87 -2.34 7.13 -0.19
C LEU A 87 -1.11 7.41 -1.07
N PRO A 88 -0.06 8.04 -0.52
CA PRO A 88 1.23 8.13 -1.20
C PRO A 88 1.77 6.73 -1.54
N ALA A 89 2.41 6.60 -2.70
CA ALA A 89 3.03 5.34 -3.11
C ALA A 89 4.10 4.88 -2.09
N GLY A 90 4.05 3.60 -1.71
CA GLY A 90 4.97 3.01 -0.72
C GLY A 90 4.57 3.25 0.74
N THR A 91 3.37 3.77 1.01
CA THR A 91 2.82 3.93 2.37
C THR A 91 2.50 2.59 3.00
N ILE A 92 2.04 1.61 2.22
CA ILE A 92 1.68 0.29 2.74
C ILE A 92 2.96 -0.54 2.90
N THR A 93 3.44 -0.62 4.14
CA THR A 93 4.60 -1.45 4.50
C THR A 93 4.17 -2.88 4.84
N THR A 94 4.87 -3.88 4.31
CA THR A 94 4.63 -5.30 4.63
C THR A 94 5.87 -5.95 5.25
N THR A 95 5.67 -6.86 6.20
CA THR A 95 6.77 -7.67 6.79
C THR A 95 7.15 -8.87 5.93
N TYR A 96 6.30 -9.24 4.98
CA TYR A 96 6.56 -10.27 3.99
C TYR A 96 7.07 -9.67 2.68
N ARG A 97 7.86 -10.45 1.93
CA ARG A 97 8.23 -10.09 0.56
C ARG A 97 7.00 -10.25 -0.36
N PRO A 98 6.57 -9.20 -1.07
CA PRO A 98 5.44 -9.30 -1.99
C PRO A 98 5.64 -10.41 -3.01
N ARG A 99 4.60 -11.20 -3.28
CA ARG A 99 4.72 -12.39 -4.14
C ARG A 99 5.06 -11.95 -5.57
N PRO A 100 6.16 -12.42 -6.19
CA PRO A 100 6.44 -12.14 -7.59
C PRO A 100 5.35 -12.78 -8.46
N LYS A 101 4.96 -12.09 -9.55
CA LYS A 101 4.17 -12.72 -10.61
C LYS A 101 4.97 -13.94 -11.11
N ALA A 102 4.31 -15.08 -11.24
CA ALA A 102 4.90 -16.21 -11.94
C ALA A 102 5.24 -15.73 -13.37
N ARG A 103 6.53 -15.72 -13.70
CA ARG A 103 7.04 -15.26 -15.01
C ARG A 103 6.66 -16.18 -16.17
N PHE A 104 6.03 -17.32 -15.89
CA PHE A 104 5.67 -18.35 -16.86
C PHE A 104 4.23 -18.81 -16.61
N ALA A 105 3.28 -18.16 -17.25
CA ALA A 105 2.01 -18.75 -17.63
C ALA A 105 1.80 -18.30 -19.08
N ALA A 106 2.14 -19.20 -20.00
CA ALA A 106 1.86 -19.08 -21.42
C ALA A 106 0.36 -19.27 -21.68
#